data_AF-A0AAJ7RN46-F1
#
_entry.id   AF-A0AAJ7RN46-F1
#
_cell.length_a   1.000
_cell.length_b   1.000
_cell.length_c   1.000
_cell.angle_alpha   90.00
_cell.angle_beta   90.00
_cell.angle_gamma   90.00
#
_symmetry.space_group_name_H-M   'P 1'
#
loop_
_entity.id
_entity.type
_entity.pdbx_description
1 polymer ?
#
loop_
_entity_poly.entity_id
_entity_poly.type
_entity_poly.pdbx_seq_one_letter_code
_entity_poly.pdbx_strand_id
1 'polypeptide(L)'
;METSALNVAHERQRRAEALLKERRFEEAAECHEKVASLLEEVRAQIENNLVDLRTSSTSSQGSGFFVNSLCSLVTRESLILQRDYHERQAAVVSYFNYRMKQVQYEEYKASLEIQQRDLLGKQVNNQLEKPSSDVLVPEKIEGSLRHAIYKTIAEQDSLLVGLLSLPETDSQYFKHPKDSGVIIEELRCVNGQLRSLVESLLLELDSKEKEVRHLNEKLRAVSISPNEESSPEDPNSLDLASLPPLVPLDMPLFDFTSS
;
A
#
# COMPACT_ATOMS: atom_id res chain seq x y z
N MET A 1 18.23 -21.70 36.56
CA MET A 1 16.87 -22.17 36.91
C MET A 1 16.26 -22.70 35.63
N GLU A 2 15.99 -24.00 35.57
CA GLU A 2 15.38 -24.64 34.41
C GLU A 2 13.96 -24.09 34.22
N THR A 3 13.81 -23.11 33.34
CA THR A 3 12.49 -22.59 32.99
C THR A 3 11.83 -23.61 32.06
N SER A 4 11.05 -24.52 32.63
CA SER A 4 10.19 -25.43 31.85
C SER A 4 9.48 -24.64 30.74
N ALA A 5 9.44 -25.17 29.52
CA ALA A 5 8.87 -24.50 28.35
C ALA A 5 7.42 -24.03 28.59
N LEU A 6 6.67 -24.73 29.44
CA LEU A 6 5.34 -24.34 29.90
C LEU A 6 5.35 -23.05 30.74
N ASN A 7 6.36 -22.86 31.60
CA ASN A 7 6.48 -21.66 32.42
C ASN A 7 6.82 -20.43 31.55
N VAL A 8 7.68 -20.62 30.54
CA VAL A 8 7.98 -19.60 29.52
C VAL A 8 6.72 -19.24 28.73
N ALA A 9 5.90 -20.22 28.36
CA ALA A 9 4.63 -19.99 27.69
C ALA A 9 3.68 -19.11 28.53
N HIS A 10 3.51 -19.40 29.82
CA HIS A 10 2.69 -18.57 30.70
C HIS A 10 3.23 -17.15 30.92
N GLU A 11 4.56 -16.98 30.97
CA GLU A 11 5.17 -15.65 31.02
C GLU A 11 4.86 -14.85 29.75
N ARG A 12 5.00 -15.47 28.58
CA ARG A 12 4.69 -14.86 27.29
C ARG A 12 3.21 -14.52 27.15
N GLN A 13 2.30 -15.34 27.70
CA GLN A 13 0.88 -15.02 27.77
C GLN A 13 0.62 -13.73 28.59
N ARG A 14 1.20 -13.62 29.79
CA ARG A 14 1.07 -12.39 30.61
C ARG A 14 1.65 -11.17 29.89
N ARG A 15 2.76 -11.34 29.17
CA ARG A 15 3.36 -10.29 28.36
C ARG A 15 2.44 -9.86 27.20
N ALA A 16 1.79 -10.80 26.53
CA ALA A 16 0.82 -10.49 25.47
C ALA A 16 -0.33 -9.62 26.01
N GLU A 17 -0.87 -9.96 27.19
CA GLU A 17 -1.93 -9.17 27.83
C GLU A 17 -1.48 -7.74 28.19
N ALA A 18 -0.22 -7.56 28.61
CA ALA A 18 0.34 -6.22 28.84
C ALA A 18 0.46 -5.42 27.53
N LEU A 19 0.95 -6.04 26.45
CA LEU A 19 1.08 -5.41 25.14
C LEU A 19 -0.27 -5.02 24.52
N LEU A 20 -1.33 -5.83 24.77
CA LEU A 20 -2.70 -5.48 24.37
C LEU A 20 -3.19 -4.20 25.06
N LYS A 21 -2.86 -4.01 26.34
CA LYS A 21 -3.19 -2.77 27.08
C LYS A 21 -2.43 -1.56 26.54
N GLU A 22 -1.19 -1.77 26.06
CA GLU A 22 -0.36 -0.76 25.41
C GLU A 22 -0.74 -0.50 23.95
N ARG A 23 -1.76 -1.19 23.40
CA ARG A 23 -2.17 -1.13 21.98
C ARG A 23 -1.10 -1.60 20.99
N ARG A 24 -0.10 -2.35 21.45
CA ARG A 24 0.95 -2.96 20.62
C ARG A 24 0.48 -4.32 20.13
N PHE A 25 -0.50 -4.30 19.23
CA PHE A 25 -1.19 -5.53 18.78
C PHE A 25 -0.28 -6.48 18.00
N GLU A 26 0.68 -5.95 17.25
CA GLU A 26 1.63 -6.75 16.46
C GLU A 26 2.50 -7.63 17.35
N GLU A 27 3.15 -7.02 18.34
CA GLU A 27 3.97 -7.76 19.32
C GLU A 27 3.13 -8.68 20.22
N ALA A 28 1.88 -8.30 20.52
CA ALA A 28 0.96 -9.15 21.27
C ALA A 28 0.59 -10.41 20.48
N ALA A 29 0.35 -10.30 19.17
CA ALA A 29 0.10 -11.44 18.29
C ALA A 29 1.30 -12.38 18.25
N GLU A 30 2.51 -11.85 18.06
CA GLU A 30 3.74 -12.65 18.10
C GLU A 30 3.92 -13.38 19.43
N CYS A 31 3.56 -12.75 20.56
CA CYS A 31 3.64 -13.40 21.86
C CYS A 31 2.70 -14.62 21.92
N HIS A 32 1.48 -14.53 21.35
CA HIS A 32 0.56 -15.65 21.28
C HIS A 32 1.02 -16.76 20.32
N GLU A 33 1.63 -16.41 19.18
CA GLU A 33 2.25 -17.40 18.28
C GLU A 33 3.40 -18.14 18.97
N LYS A 34 4.30 -17.41 19.65
CA LYS A 34 5.41 -18.00 20.40
C LYS A 34 4.91 -18.92 21.52
N VAL A 35 3.78 -18.60 22.15
CA VAL A 35 3.14 -19.49 23.13
C VAL A 35 2.64 -20.77 22.46
N ALA A 36 1.97 -20.67 21.32
CA ALA A 36 1.51 -21.85 20.57
C ALA A 36 2.69 -22.77 20.17
N SER A 37 3.80 -22.20 19.70
CA SER A 37 5.02 -22.97 19.38
C SER A 37 5.60 -23.70 20.60
N LEU A 38 5.68 -23.03 21.76
CA LEU A 38 6.19 -23.64 23.00
C LEU A 38 5.27 -24.75 23.50
N LEU A 39 3.95 -24.61 23.37
CA LEU A 39 2.99 -25.65 23.74
C LEU A 39 3.08 -26.87 22.82
N GLU A 40 3.32 -26.66 21.52
CA GLU A 40 3.56 -27.75 20.56
C GLU A 40 4.87 -28.48 20.87
N GLU A 41 5.93 -27.77 21.27
CA GLU A 41 7.19 -28.37 21.69
C GLU A 41 7.00 -29.26 22.94
N VAL A 42 6.31 -28.76 23.97
CA VAL A 42 5.99 -29.54 25.17
C VAL A 42 5.16 -30.78 24.82
N ARG A 43 4.19 -30.64 23.92
CA ARG A 43 3.38 -31.76 23.44
C ARG A 43 4.25 -32.81 22.73
N ALA A 44 5.14 -32.40 21.83
CA ALA A 44 6.03 -33.29 21.11
C ALA A 44 6.99 -34.04 22.06
N GLN A 45 7.48 -33.37 23.11
CA GLN A 45 8.28 -34.01 24.15
C GLN A 45 7.49 -35.09 24.91
N ILE A 46 6.21 -34.82 25.25
CA ILE A 46 5.34 -35.81 25.90
C ILE A 46 5.07 -36.99 24.96
N GLU A 47 4.88 -36.75 23.67
CA GLU A 47 4.65 -37.79 22.67
C GLU A 47 5.88 -38.70 22.48
N ASN A 48 7.08 -38.11 22.40
CA ASN A 48 8.33 -38.87 22.31
C ASN A 48 8.57 -39.73 23.56
N ASN A 49 8.38 -39.15 24.75
CA ASN A 49 8.49 -39.88 26.02
C ASN A 49 7.49 -41.05 26.11
N LEU A 50 6.28 -40.88 25.57
CA LEU A 50 5.25 -41.94 25.54
C LEU A 50 5.65 -43.08 24.58
N VAL A 51 6.30 -42.77 23.46
CA VAL A 51 6.81 -43.77 22.50
C VAL A 51 7.98 -44.56 23.08
N ASP A 52 8.92 -43.89 23.76
CA ASP A 52 10.08 -44.51 24.41
C ASP A 52 9.68 -45.45 25.57
N LEU A 53 8.63 -45.10 26.32
CA LEU A 53 8.06 -46.00 27.32
C LEU A 53 7.44 -47.26 26.68
N ARG A 54 6.89 -47.16 25.46
CA ARG A 54 6.23 -48.26 24.76
C ARG A 54 7.22 -49.26 24.18
N THR A 55 8.41 -48.82 23.77
CA THR A 55 9.48 -49.66 23.23
C THR A 55 10.30 -50.37 24.32
N SER A 56 10.38 -49.77 25.51
CA SER A 56 11.17 -50.28 26.64
C SER A 56 10.46 -51.33 27.52
N SER A 57 9.18 -51.61 27.25
CA SER A 57 8.30 -52.34 28.18
C SER A 57 7.88 -53.72 27.68
N THR A 58 8.82 -54.68 27.64
CA THR A 58 8.51 -56.13 27.46
C THR A 58 8.57 -56.94 28.76
N SER A 59 8.70 -56.32 29.94
CA SER A 59 8.75 -57.07 31.20
C SER A 59 8.07 -56.36 32.37
N SER A 60 6.87 -56.86 32.70
CA SER A 60 6.23 -56.94 34.03
C SER A 60 5.91 -55.65 34.83
N GLN A 61 4.68 -55.65 35.39
CA GLN A 61 4.01 -54.71 36.32
C GLN A 61 3.37 -53.46 35.67
N GLY A 62 2.13 -53.06 35.95
CA GLY A 62 1.15 -53.41 36.98
C GLY A 62 0.44 -52.13 37.46
N SER A 63 -0.84 -51.96 37.13
CA SER A 63 -1.81 -50.92 37.59
C SER A 63 -1.43 -49.42 37.47
N GLY A 64 -0.25 -48.97 37.94
CA GLY A 64 0.20 -47.56 37.86
C GLY A 64 0.50 -47.07 36.44
N PHE A 65 0.74 -47.98 35.50
CA PHE A 65 0.97 -47.68 34.09
C PHE A 65 -0.28 -47.09 33.40
N PHE A 66 -1.46 -47.58 33.76
CA PHE A 66 -2.72 -47.10 33.18
C PHE A 66 -3.04 -45.66 33.62
N VAL A 67 -2.79 -45.33 34.88
CA VAL A 67 -3.07 -43.99 35.42
C VAL A 67 -2.11 -42.96 34.80
N ASN A 68 -0.82 -43.26 34.69
CA ASN A 68 0.15 -42.37 34.06
C ASN A 68 -0.11 -42.18 32.56
N SER A 69 -0.49 -43.26 31.87
CA SER A 69 -0.87 -43.19 30.44
C SER A 69 -2.13 -42.35 30.21
N LEU A 70 -3.13 -42.45 31.10
CA LEU A 70 -4.34 -41.63 31.02
C LEU A 70 -4.04 -40.16 31.34
N CYS A 71 -3.23 -39.89 32.38
CA CYS A 71 -2.78 -38.52 32.68
C CYS A 71 -2.00 -37.91 31.51
N SER A 72 -1.09 -38.65 30.88
CA SER A 72 -0.35 -38.19 29.70
C SER A 72 -1.27 -37.88 28.52
N LEU A 73 -2.33 -38.67 28.31
CA LEU A 73 -3.31 -38.44 27.26
C LEU A 73 -4.13 -37.16 27.53
N VAL A 74 -4.62 -37.00 28.76
CA VAL A 74 -5.38 -35.80 29.18
C VAL A 74 -4.51 -34.55 29.09
N THR A 75 -3.24 -34.62 29.51
CA THR A 75 -2.29 -33.52 29.37
C THR A 75 -2.06 -33.16 27.90
N ARG A 76 -1.93 -34.17 27.01
CA ARG A 76 -1.78 -33.94 25.57
C ARG A 76 -2.98 -33.20 24.99
N GLU A 77 -4.20 -33.65 25.30
CA GLU A 77 -5.42 -33.01 24.83
C GLU A 77 -5.56 -31.58 25.36
N SER A 78 -5.25 -31.37 26.65
CA SER A 78 -5.23 -30.03 27.25
C SER A 78 -4.25 -29.08 26.55
N LEU A 79 -3.06 -29.56 26.18
CA LEU A 79 -2.06 -28.74 25.47
C LEU A 79 -2.51 -28.38 24.05
N ILE A 80 -3.17 -29.31 23.34
CA ILE A 80 -3.75 -29.03 22.01
C ILE A 80 -4.79 -27.93 22.12
N LEU A 81 -5.71 -28.04 23.07
CA LEU A 81 -6.75 -27.02 23.28
C LEU A 81 -6.15 -25.64 23.63
N GLN A 82 -5.10 -25.61 24.45
CA GLN A 82 -4.44 -24.36 24.83
C GLN A 82 -3.66 -23.74 23.65
N ARG A 83 -3.00 -24.57 22.83
CA ARG A 83 -2.34 -24.12 21.60
C ARG A 83 -3.35 -23.53 20.64
N ASP A 84 -4.43 -24.25 20.34
CA ASP A 84 -5.48 -23.80 19.42
C ASP A 84 -6.12 -22.49 19.89
N TYR A 85 -6.29 -22.33 21.21
CA TYR A 85 -6.72 -21.06 21.79
C TYR A 85 -5.75 -19.93 21.45
N HIS A 86 -4.44 -20.14 21.62
CA HIS A 86 -3.43 -19.12 21.34
C HIS A 86 -3.25 -18.82 19.85
N GLU A 87 -3.40 -19.81 18.97
CA GLU A 87 -3.44 -19.58 17.51
C GLU A 87 -4.62 -18.70 17.11
N ARG A 88 -5.82 -19.01 17.63
CA ARG A 88 -7.01 -18.18 17.39
C ARG A 88 -6.84 -16.79 17.97
N GLN A 89 -6.26 -16.68 19.17
CA GLN A 89 -6.01 -15.40 19.81
C GLN A 89 -5.02 -14.55 19.01
N ALA A 90 -3.94 -15.14 18.49
CA ALA A 90 -3.01 -14.47 17.58
C ALA A 90 -3.74 -13.95 16.34
N ALA A 91 -4.55 -14.79 15.69
CA ALA A 91 -5.32 -14.40 14.51
C ALA A 91 -6.29 -13.23 14.78
N VAL A 92 -7.01 -13.27 15.91
CA VAL A 92 -7.93 -12.20 16.32
C VAL A 92 -7.18 -10.88 16.57
N VAL A 93 -6.05 -10.95 17.26
CA VAL A 93 -5.23 -9.77 17.56
C VAL A 93 -4.61 -9.18 16.29
N SER A 94 -4.10 -10.01 15.39
CA SER A 94 -3.59 -9.58 14.09
C SER A 94 -4.68 -8.95 13.22
N TYR A 95 -5.89 -9.54 13.21
CA TYR A 95 -7.03 -8.96 12.52
C TYR A 95 -7.41 -7.58 13.08
N PHE A 96 -7.41 -7.45 14.41
CA PHE A 96 -7.67 -6.16 15.05
C PHE A 96 -6.59 -5.12 14.70
N ASN A 97 -5.32 -5.51 14.67
CA ASN A 97 -4.21 -4.65 14.23
C ASN A 97 -4.43 -4.17 12.79
N TYR A 98 -4.71 -5.10 11.88
CA TYR A 98 -4.97 -4.79 10.47
C TYR A 98 -6.12 -3.80 10.32
N ARG A 99 -7.24 -4.05 11.00
CA ARG A 99 -8.41 -3.17 10.96
C ARG A 99 -8.10 -1.78 11.50
N MET A 100 -7.32 -1.67 12.58
CA MET A 100 -6.89 -0.38 13.11
C MET A 100 -5.98 0.37 12.14
N LYS A 101 -5.00 -0.31 11.53
CA LYS A 101 -4.13 0.28 10.48
C LYS A 101 -4.95 0.75 9.28
N GLN A 102 -5.96 -0.01 8.87
CA GLN A 102 -6.86 0.35 7.76
C GLN A 102 -7.68 1.61 8.08
N VAL A 103 -8.26 1.71 9.28
CA VAL A 103 -9.03 2.90 9.69
C VAL A 103 -8.13 4.14 9.71
N GLN A 104 -6.92 4.04 10.26
CA GLN A 104 -5.96 5.15 10.27
C GLN A 104 -5.61 5.64 8.87
N TYR A 105 -5.44 4.71 7.92
CA TYR A 105 -5.17 5.05 6.54
C TYR A 105 -6.34 5.79 5.87
N GLU A 106 -7.56 5.32 6.07
CA GLU A 106 -8.76 5.98 5.53
C GLU A 106 -8.97 7.38 6.13
N GLU A 107 -8.73 7.56 7.44
CA GLU A 107 -8.78 8.88 8.09
C GLU A 107 -7.73 9.85 7.55
N TYR A 108 -6.50 9.37 7.34
CA TYR A 108 -5.43 10.16 6.74
C TYR A 108 -5.78 10.58 5.31
N LYS A 109 -6.26 9.63 4.50
CA LYS A 109 -6.70 9.89 3.12
C LYS A 109 -7.85 10.91 3.09
N ALA A 110 -8.87 10.73 3.92
CA ALA A 110 -9.97 11.68 4.02
C ALA A 110 -9.51 13.09 4.40
N SER A 111 -8.52 13.20 5.30
CA SER A 111 -7.93 14.47 5.71
C SER A 111 -7.20 15.16 4.55
N LEU A 112 -6.46 14.41 3.73
CA LEU A 112 -5.83 14.94 2.51
C LEU A 112 -6.87 15.43 1.50
N GLU A 113 -7.95 14.69 1.30
CA GLU A 113 -9.04 15.10 0.40
C GLU A 113 -9.74 16.38 0.90
N ILE A 114 -9.94 16.52 2.22
CA ILE A 114 -10.47 17.76 2.81
C ILE A 114 -9.52 18.91 2.56
N GLN A 115 -8.22 18.74 2.81
CA GLN A 115 -7.21 19.77 2.56
C GLN A 115 -7.18 20.17 1.07
N GLN A 116 -7.30 19.21 0.16
CA GLN A 116 -7.37 19.47 -1.29
C GLN A 116 -8.62 20.27 -1.66
N ARG A 117 -9.80 19.92 -1.12
CA ARG A 117 -11.04 20.69 -1.32
C ARG A 117 -10.93 22.09 -0.74
N ASP A 118 -10.30 22.27 0.41
CA ASP A 118 -10.10 23.59 1.02
C ASP A 118 -9.18 24.48 0.19
N LEU A 119 -8.12 23.92 -0.41
CA LEU A 119 -7.24 24.66 -1.33
C LEU A 119 -8.01 25.08 -2.59
N LEU A 120 -8.79 24.18 -3.18
CA LEU A 120 -9.65 24.49 -4.34
C LEU A 120 -10.73 25.52 -3.98
N GLY A 121 -11.35 25.41 -2.80
CA GLY A 121 -12.35 26.35 -2.31
C GLY A 121 -11.78 27.75 -2.06
N LYS A 122 -10.58 27.84 -1.49
CA LYS A 122 -9.85 29.12 -1.33
C LYS A 122 -9.50 29.73 -2.70
N GLN A 123 -9.14 28.91 -3.68
CA GLN A 123 -8.87 29.39 -5.04
C GLN A 123 -10.13 29.94 -5.73
N VAL A 124 -11.30 29.34 -5.47
CA VAL A 124 -12.59 29.84 -5.98
C VAL A 124 -13.03 31.12 -5.25
N ASN A 125 -12.78 31.24 -3.95
CA ASN A 125 -13.14 32.44 -3.19
C ASN A 125 -12.21 33.64 -3.52
N ASN A 126 -10.93 33.37 -3.82
CA ASN A 126 -9.97 34.39 -4.25
C ASN A 126 -10.15 34.89 -5.69
N GLN A 127 -11.08 34.31 -6.48
CA GLN A 127 -11.45 34.80 -7.80
C GLN A 127 -12.63 35.80 -7.76
N LEU A 128 -13.33 35.91 -6.63
CA LEU A 128 -14.43 36.87 -6.47
C LEU A 128 -13.97 38.24 -5.95
N GLU A 129 -12.76 38.33 -5.38
CA GLU A 129 -12.15 39.60 -4.97
C GLU A 129 -10.81 39.83 -5.70
N LYS A 130 -10.83 40.72 -6.70
CA LYS A 130 -9.63 41.37 -7.26
C LYS A 130 -9.57 42.81 -6.73
N PRO A 131 -8.41 43.51 -6.76
CA PRO A 131 -7.02 43.05 -6.79
C PRO A 131 -6.15 43.80 -5.75
N SER A 132 -5.00 43.25 -5.32
CA SER A 132 -3.70 43.97 -5.23
C SER A 132 -2.62 43.21 -4.44
N SER A 133 -1.40 43.38 -4.93
CA SER A 133 -0.08 43.27 -4.29
C SER A 133 0.41 41.96 -3.67
N ASP A 134 1.49 41.46 -4.30
CA ASP A 134 2.72 40.97 -3.68
C ASP A 134 2.68 39.84 -2.63
N VAL A 135 3.15 38.65 -3.05
CA VAL A 135 4.26 37.86 -2.48
C VAL A 135 4.11 36.36 -2.86
N LEU A 136 5.24 35.78 -3.29
CA LEU A 136 5.57 34.40 -3.69
C LEU A 136 4.81 33.24 -3.01
N VAL A 137 4.32 32.25 -3.80
CA VAL A 137 4.46 30.77 -3.62
C VAL A 137 4.23 30.08 -5.00
N PRO A 138 5.00 29.03 -5.41
CA PRO A 138 5.13 28.58 -6.81
C PRO A 138 4.09 27.54 -7.29
N GLU A 139 2.98 27.37 -6.59
CA GLU A 139 1.95 26.35 -6.94
C GLU A 139 0.90 26.87 -7.94
N LYS A 140 0.97 28.16 -8.28
CA LYS A 140 0.04 28.83 -9.22
C LYS A 140 0.19 28.36 -10.67
N ILE A 141 1.27 27.66 -11.01
CA ILE A 141 1.65 27.36 -12.40
C ILE A 141 0.75 26.28 -13.01
N GLU A 142 0.38 25.24 -12.25
CA GLU A 142 -0.38 24.11 -12.82
C GLU A 142 -1.85 24.47 -13.09
N GLY A 143 -2.48 25.23 -12.18
CA GLY A 143 -3.79 25.83 -12.40
C GLY A 143 -3.78 26.90 -13.49
N SER A 144 -2.69 27.68 -13.59
CA SER A 144 -2.51 28.69 -14.64
C SER A 144 -2.30 28.06 -16.02
N LEU A 145 -1.56 26.97 -16.11
CA LEU A 145 -1.29 26.26 -17.38
C LEU A 145 -2.57 25.61 -17.91
N ARG A 146 -3.29 24.88 -17.05
CA ARG A 146 -4.59 24.29 -17.42
C ARG A 146 -5.57 25.37 -17.90
N HIS A 147 -5.65 26.50 -17.19
CA HIS A 147 -6.50 27.62 -17.58
C HIS A 147 -6.06 28.25 -18.91
N ALA A 148 -4.74 28.42 -19.13
CA ALA A 148 -4.20 28.94 -20.37
C ALA A 148 -4.53 28.03 -21.56
N ILE A 149 -4.38 26.71 -21.42
CA ILE A 149 -4.70 25.72 -22.46
C ILE A 149 -6.17 25.82 -22.88
N TYR A 150 -7.10 25.80 -21.92
CA TYR A 150 -8.53 25.89 -22.25
C TYR A 150 -8.92 27.25 -22.84
N LYS A 151 -8.28 28.34 -22.40
CA LYS A 151 -8.49 29.68 -22.97
C LYS A 151 -8.02 29.75 -24.41
N THR A 152 -6.84 29.22 -24.72
CA THR A 152 -6.29 29.17 -26.07
C THR A 152 -7.16 28.31 -27.00
N ILE A 153 -7.67 27.17 -26.53
CA ILE A 153 -8.58 26.32 -27.31
C ILE A 153 -9.88 27.09 -27.65
N ALA A 154 -10.50 27.73 -26.65
CA ALA A 154 -11.73 28.50 -26.87
C ALA A 154 -11.55 29.70 -27.82
N GLU A 155 -10.39 30.36 -27.76
CA GLU A 155 -10.02 31.43 -28.68
C GLU A 155 -9.80 30.90 -30.11
N GLN A 156 -9.18 29.73 -30.27
CA GLN A 156 -9.00 29.07 -31.57
C GLN A 156 -10.33 28.63 -32.18
N ASP A 157 -11.23 28.03 -31.40
CA ASP A 157 -12.55 27.63 -31.87
C ASP A 157 -13.35 28.84 -32.35
N SER A 158 -13.25 29.97 -31.65
CA SER A 158 -13.90 31.22 -32.06
C SER A 158 -13.35 31.79 -33.37
N LEU A 159 -12.04 31.67 -33.61
CA LEU A 159 -11.41 32.08 -34.87
C LEU A 159 -11.74 31.13 -36.02
N LEU A 160 -11.83 29.83 -35.75
CA LEU A 160 -12.27 28.83 -36.71
C LEU A 160 -13.73 29.05 -37.11
N VAL A 161 -14.61 29.38 -36.15
CA VAL A 161 -15.99 29.78 -36.44
C VAL A 161 -16.02 31.01 -37.35
N GLY A 162 -15.17 32.02 -37.09
CA GLY A 162 -15.05 33.21 -37.95
C GLY A 162 -14.53 32.92 -39.38
N LEU A 163 -13.73 31.87 -39.57
CA LEU A 163 -13.24 31.43 -40.88
C LEU A 163 -14.22 30.50 -41.61
N LEU A 164 -15.04 29.75 -40.87
CA LEU A 164 -16.04 28.83 -41.41
C LEU A 164 -17.36 29.52 -41.77
N SER A 165 -17.65 30.69 -41.18
CA SER A 165 -18.78 31.52 -41.56
C SER A 165 -18.54 32.23 -42.90
N LEU A 166 -19.05 31.64 -44.00
CA LEU A 166 -19.31 32.38 -45.24
C LEU A 166 -20.44 33.42 -45.01
N PRO A 167 -20.46 34.54 -45.76
CA PRO A 167 -21.04 35.77 -45.28
C PRO A 167 -22.55 35.79 -45.47
N GLU A 168 -23.33 35.50 -44.43
CA GLU A 168 -24.66 36.09 -44.32
C GLU A 168 -24.96 36.55 -42.88
N THR A 169 -25.19 37.86 -42.84
CA THR A 169 -26.09 38.63 -41.95
C THR A 169 -25.85 38.64 -40.43
N ASP A 170 -25.23 39.77 -40.06
CA ASP A 170 -25.59 40.69 -38.99
C ASP A 170 -25.62 40.22 -37.51
N SER A 171 -24.85 41.00 -36.75
CA SER A 171 -25.08 41.39 -35.36
C SER A 171 -24.62 40.45 -34.25
N GLN A 172 -23.34 40.54 -33.88
CA GLN A 172 -22.99 40.89 -32.50
C GLN A 172 -21.53 41.36 -32.34
N TYR A 173 -21.37 42.33 -31.45
CA TYR A 173 -20.17 43.13 -31.22
C TYR A 173 -18.97 42.31 -30.75
N PHE A 174 -18.12 41.87 -31.67
CA PHE A 174 -16.69 41.70 -31.41
C PHE A 174 -15.93 42.29 -32.60
N LYS A 175 -14.82 42.99 -32.34
CA LYS A 175 -13.97 43.59 -33.37
C LYS A 175 -13.29 42.48 -34.16
N HIS A 176 -13.99 41.89 -35.13
CA HIS A 176 -13.42 40.87 -35.99
C HIS A 176 -12.41 41.48 -36.97
N PRO A 177 -11.22 40.87 -37.14
CA PRO A 177 -10.29 41.25 -38.19
C PRO A 177 -10.95 41.02 -39.55
N LYS A 178 -11.14 42.08 -40.32
CA LYS A 178 -11.81 42.05 -41.63
C LYS A 178 -10.90 41.61 -42.79
N ASP A 179 -9.60 41.50 -42.53
CA ASP A 179 -8.58 41.29 -43.55
C ASP A 179 -7.85 39.96 -43.31
N SER A 180 -7.83 39.10 -44.34
CA SER A 180 -7.15 37.81 -44.31
C SER A 180 -5.66 37.96 -44.00
N GLY A 181 -5.05 39.09 -44.34
CA GLY A 181 -3.66 39.40 -43.99
C GLY A 181 -3.43 39.44 -42.47
N VAL A 182 -4.34 40.09 -41.73
CA VAL A 182 -4.27 40.20 -40.26
C VAL A 182 -4.48 38.83 -39.62
N ILE A 183 -5.40 38.02 -40.14
CA ILE A 183 -5.65 36.67 -39.62
C ILE A 183 -4.43 35.77 -39.81
N ILE A 184 -3.75 35.84 -40.96
CA ILE A 184 -2.54 35.06 -41.24
C ILE A 184 -1.38 35.50 -40.33
N GLU A 185 -1.25 36.79 -40.05
CA GLU A 185 -0.23 37.32 -39.15
C GLU A 185 -0.47 36.90 -37.69
N GLU A 186 -1.71 36.97 -37.21
CA GLU A 186 -2.11 36.48 -35.89
C GLU A 186 -1.89 34.96 -35.77
N LEU A 187 -2.29 34.18 -36.78
CA LEU A 187 -2.02 32.74 -36.83
C LEU A 187 -0.53 32.42 -36.82
N ARG A 188 0.30 33.25 -37.45
CA ARG A 188 1.77 33.10 -37.45
C ARG A 188 2.35 33.43 -36.07
N CYS A 189 1.89 34.50 -35.44
CA CYS A 189 2.30 34.90 -34.10
C CYS A 189 1.96 33.80 -33.08
N VAL A 190 0.73 33.27 -33.14
CA VAL A 190 0.25 32.19 -32.27
C VAL A 190 1.00 30.88 -32.54
N ASN A 191 1.30 30.54 -33.79
CA ASN A 191 2.16 29.39 -34.09
C ASN A 191 3.58 29.55 -33.52
N GLY A 192 4.09 30.78 -33.48
CA GLY A 192 5.35 31.08 -32.79
C GLY A 192 5.25 30.81 -31.29
N GLN A 193 4.19 31.32 -30.65
CA GLN A 193 3.92 31.09 -29.23
C GLN A 193 3.74 29.61 -28.90
N LEU A 194 3.05 28.86 -29.75
CA LEU A 194 2.87 27.41 -29.58
C LEU A 194 4.20 26.66 -29.64
N ARG A 195 5.07 27.01 -30.60
CA ARG A 195 6.41 26.41 -30.68
C ARG A 195 7.23 26.71 -29.42
N SER A 196 7.24 27.95 -28.94
CA SER A 196 7.95 28.32 -27.71
C SER A 196 7.39 27.65 -26.46
N LEU A 197 6.08 27.46 -26.39
CA LEU A 197 5.44 26.71 -25.30
C LEU A 197 5.82 25.24 -25.34
N VAL A 198 5.77 24.61 -26.52
CA VAL A 198 6.18 23.20 -26.69
C VAL A 198 7.65 23.01 -26.32
N GLU A 199 8.53 23.93 -26.72
CA GLU A 199 9.95 23.90 -26.34
C GLU A 199 10.13 24.01 -24.82
N SER A 200 9.36 24.89 -24.17
CA SER A 200 9.37 25.02 -22.71
C SER A 200 8.89 23.75 -22.00
N LEU A 201 7.83 23.11 -22.52
CA LEU A 201 7.31 21.85 -21.99
C LEU A 201 8.31 20.70 -22.13
N LEU A 202 9.01 20.63 -23.26
CA LEU A 202 10.06 19.63 -23.47
C LEU A 202 11.22 19.83 -22.48
N LEU A 203 11.63 21.07 -22.23
CA LEU A 203 12.65 21.39 -21.23
C LEU A 203 12.20 21.03 -19.81
N GLU A 204 10.94 21.29 -19.47
CA GLU A 204 10.37 20.94 -18.17
C GLU A 204 10.25 19.42 -17.99
N LEU A 205 9.85 18.69 -19.03
CA LEU A 205 9.82 17.23 -19.04
C LEU A 205 11.22 16.64 -18.81
N ASP A 206 12.22 17.12 -19.54
CA ASP A 206 13.63 16.72 -19.37
C ASP A 206 14.13 16.97 -17.94
N SER A 207 13.73 18.09 -17.34
CA SER A 207 14.05 18.43 -15.95
C SER A 207 13.42 17.44 -14.96
N LYS A 208 12.13 17.14 -15.15
CA LYS A 208 11.40 16.19 -14.30
C LYS A 208 11.90 14.76 -14.46
N GLU A 209 12.26 14.33 -15.66
CA GLU A 209 12.89 13.02 -15.87
C GLU A 209 14.25 12.91 -15.18
N LYS A 210 15.04 13.99 -15.14
CA LYS A 210 16.29 14.04 -14.38
C LYS A 210 16.04 13.97 -12.88
N GLU A 211 15.02 14.68 -12.37
CA GLU A 211 14.60 14.61 -10.97
C GLU A 211 14.17 13.20 -10.56
N VAL A 212 13.35 12.54 -11.39
CA VAL A 212 12.91 11.15 -11.16
C VAL A 212 14.09 10.18 -11.17
N ARG A 213 15.05 10.35 -12.10
CA ARG A 213 16.29 9.55 -12.12
C ARG A 213 17.09 9.74 -10.84
N HIS A 214 17.26 10.99 -10.40
CA HIS A 214 17.97 11.33 -9.16
C HIS A 214 17.30 10.76 -7.91
N LEU A 215 15.97 10.85 -7.81
CA LEU A 215 15.21 10.27 -6.70
C LEU A 215 15.29 8.74 -6.70
N ASN A 216 15.19 8.10 -7.86
CA ASN A 216 15.37 6.65 -7.99
C ASN A 216 16.80 6.21 -7.63
N GLU A 217 17.82 6.98 -8.01
CA GLU A 217 19.20 6.70 -7.64
C GLU A 217 19.42 6.86 -6.14
N LYS A 218 18.85 7.89 -5.51
CA LYS A 218 18.83 8.04 -4.04
C LYS A 218 18.11 6.88 -3.36
N LEU A 219 16.96 6.44 -3.88
CA LEU A 219 16.19 5.34 -3.32
C LEU A 219 16.97 4.02 -3.44
N ARG A 220 17.67 3.80 -4.56
CA ARG A 220 18.63 2.70 -4.71
C ARG A 220 19.80 2.80 -3.75
N ALA A 221 20.42 3.96 -3.59
CA ALA A 221 21.53 4.15 -2.67
C ALA A 221 21.14 3.91 -1.20
N VAL A 222 19.92 4.29 -0.82
CA VAL A 222 19.35 3.99 0.51
C VAL A 222 19.01 2.50 0.64
N SER A 223 18.53 1.85 -0.43
CA SER A 223 18.29 0.40 -0.45
C SER A 223 19.59 -0.43 -0.45
N ILE A 224 20.73 0.15 -0.83
CA ILE A 224 22.05 -0.50 -0.94
C ILE A 224 22.98 -0.12 0.24
N SER A 225 22.56 0.77 1.15
CA SER A 225 23.38 1.08 2.33
C SER A 225 23.47 -0.16 3.24
N PRO A 226 24.68 -0.64 3.59
CA PRO A 226 24.89 -1.93 4.20
C PRO A 226 24.58 -1.86 5.69
N ASN A 227 23.68 -2.72 6.16
CA ASN A 227 23.76 -3.17 7.54
C ASN A 227 24.70 -4.39 7.52
N GLU A 228 25.98 -4.14 7.75
CA GLU A 228 26.97 -5.21 7.99
C GLU A 228 26.68 -5.86 9.35
N GLU A 229 26.49 -7.17 9.36
CA GLU A 229 27.38 -8.05 10.14
C GLU A 229 27.26 -9.52 9.68
N SER A 230 28.43 -10.14 9.49
CA SER A 230 28.75 -11.55 9.21
C SER A 230 28.54 -12.13 7.79
N SER A 231 29.61 -12.01 6.98
CA SER A 231 30.04 -12.96 5.94
C SER A 231 30.83 -14.14 6.59
N PRO A 232 31.27 -15.25 5.92
CA PRO A 232 31.19 -15.67 4.50
C PRO A 232 30.62 -17.12 4.33
N GLU A 233 30.17 -17.63 3.18
CA GLU A 233 30.95 -18.02 2.00
C GLU A 233 30.07 -18.22 0.74
N ASP A 234 30.71 -17.95 -0.40
CA ASP A 234 30.59 -18.63 -1.70
C ASP A 234 29.52 -18.28 -2.77
N PRO A 235 29.94 -18.35 -4.05
CA PRO A 235 29.48 -17.48 -5.13
C PRO A 235 28.82 -18.32 -6.24
N ASN A 236 27.51 -18.23 -6.41
CA ASN A 236 26.90 -18.64 -7.67
C ASN A 236 25.52 -18.01 -7.85
N SER A 237 25.42 -17.25 -8.93
CA SER A 237 24.23 -16.91 -9.72
C SER A 237 22.90 -17.51 -9.22
N LEU A 238 21.96 -16.67 -8.81
CA LEU A 238 20.54 -17.03 -8.83
C LEU A 238 19.85 -16.29 -9.98
N ASP A 239 20.04 -16.91 -11.14
CA ASP A 239 19.12 -16.90 -12.27
C ASP A 239 17.70 -17.14 -11.74
N LEU A 240 16.83 -16.12 -11.85
CA LEU A 240 15.43 -16.24 -11.47
C LEU A 240 14.78 -17.20 -12.45
N ALA A 241 14.64 -18.47 -12.06
CA ALA A 241 13.85 -19.43 -12.81
C ALA A 241 12.46 -18.85 -13.07
N SER A 242 12.12 -18.65 -14.35
CA SER A 242 10.78 -18.25 -14.77
C SER A 242 9.78 -19.26 -14.20
N LEU A 243 8.86 -18.78 -13.36
CA LEU A 243 7.84 -19.61 -12.74
C LEU A 243 7.07 -20.40 -13.82
N PRO A 244 6.74 -21.68 -13.56
CA PRO A 244 5.98 -22.49 -14.52
C PRO A 244 4.63 -21.83 -14.81
N PRO A 245 4.17 -21.81 -16.09
CA PRO A 245 2.89 -21.24 -16.43
C PRO A 245 1.77 -21.99 -15.70
N LEU A 246 0.98 -21.26 -14.93
CA LEU A 246 -0.13 -21.79 -14.15
C LEU A 246 -1.15 -22.43 -15.10
N VAL A 247 -1.61 -23.64 -14.75
CA VAL A 247 -2.72 -24.31 -15.44
C VAL A 247 -3.95 -23.39 -15.39
N PRO A 248 -4.67 -23.16 -16.51
CA PRO A 248 -5.87 -22.35 -16.49
C PRO A 248 -6.88 -22.92 -15.48
N LEU A 249 -7.36 -22.08 -14.57
CA LEU A 249 -8.46 -22.44 -13.68
C LEU A 249 -9.73 -22.58 -14.54
N ASP A 250 -10.24 -23.80 -14.69
CA ASP A 250 -11.57 -24.02 -15.24
C ASP A 250 -12.61 -23.39 -14.31
N MET A 251 -13.29 -22.36 -14.80
CA MET A 251 -14.42 -21.77 -14.10
C MET A 251 -15.56 -22.79 -14.02
N PRO A 252 -16.20 -22.99 -12.87
CA PRO A 252 -17.38 -23.84 -12.78
C PRO A 252 -18.49 -23.30 -13.69
N LEU A 253 -19.03 -24.15 -14.55
CA LEU A 253 -20.25 -23.88 -15.32
C LEU A 253 -21.42 -23.79 -14.33
N PHE A 254 -21.81 -22.57 -13.99
CA PHE A 254 -23.05 -22.30 -13.28
C PHE A 254 -24.23 -22.42 -14.26
N ASP A 255 -25.02 -23.48 -14.12
CA ASP A 255 -26.32 -23.60 -14.80
C ASP A 255 -27.35 -22.70 -14.09
N PHE A 256 -27.56 -21.50 -14.62
CA PHE A 256 -28.62 -20.59 -14.18
C PHE A 256 -29.95 -20.78 -14.92
N THR A 257 -30.11 -21.88 -15.66
CA THR A 257 -31.39 -22.24 -16.30
C THR A 257 -32.01 -23.44 -15.59
N SER A 258 -32.49 -23.23 -14.38
CA SER A 258 -33.56 -24.05 -13.80
C SER A 258 -34.83 -23.21 -13.82
N SER A 259 -35.63 -23.39 -14.86
CA SER A 259 -37.05 -23.04 -14.89
C SER A 259 -37.85 -24.04 -14.08
#